data_AF-A0A5C2HGC7-F1
#
_entry.id   AF-A0A5C2HGC7-F1
#
_cell.length_a   1.000
_cell.length_b   1.000
_cell.length_c   1.000
_cell.angle_alpha   90.00
_cell.angle_beta   90.00
_cell.angle_gamma   90.00
#
_symmetry.space_group_name_H-M   'P 1'
#
loop_
_entity.id
_entity.type
_entity.pdbx_description
1 polymer ?
#
loop_
_entity_poly.entity_id
_entity_poly.type
_entity_poly.pdbx_seq_one_letter_code
_entity_poly.pdbx_strand_id
1 'polypeptide(L)'
;MAFLKLYGERNTNTNYLTKIIELNLNVEQLEGTLPKRKTRLYKNKNWLKKEAVIDEYFDINFNKNLGWKHSKVLDRECLLSYDIVNDNEILFVTVTKNPYSWLLSLYRNPYHQYYKNKPRSFYEFLTTEWKTVSRENVNCSSLVSPVDLWNIKNRSYINKGGMRFINLITEDMFRSPKLIVDTIFSGMSSIEKKTFDFVNFNKSTKDKNKDGDFYRKYYLDEIWKKDLNKQSIEYINSRLDYGLMEYFGYDIL
;
A
#
# COMPACT_ATOMS: atom_id res chain seq x y z
N MET A 1 -5.83 -22.36 9.39
CA MET A 1 -5.00 -21.39 10.15
C MET A 1 -5.59 -19.99 9.99
N ALA A 2 -5.07 -18.99 10.70
CA ALA A 2 -5.51 -17.60 10.59
C ALA A 2 -4.42 -16.71 10.01
N PHE A 3 -4.72 -16.03 8.91
CA PHE A 3 -3.79 -15.22 8.15
C PHE A 3 -4.26 -13.79 8.00
N LEU A 4 -3.31 -12.85 8.09
CA LEU A 4 -3.51 -11.47 7.70
C LEU A 4 -2.83 -11.22 6.36
N LYS A 5 -3.59 -10.72 5.38
CA LYS A 5 -3.04 -10.24 4.11
C LYS A 5 -3.11 -8.72 4.06
N LEU A 6 -1.94 -8.08 4.09
CA LEU A 6 -1.83 -6.63 3.95
C LEU A 6 -1.66 -6.24 2.49
N TYR A 7 -2.53 -5.34 2.01
CA TYR A 7 -2.37 -4.58 0.78
C TYR A 7 -2.26 -3.09 1.06
N GLY A 8 -1.63 -2.37 0.16
CA GLY A 8 -1.54 -0.92 0.20
C GLY A 8 -0.39 -0.48 -0.66
N GLU A 9 -0.55 0.64 -1.35
CA GLU A 9 0.48 1.11 -2.26
C GLU A 9 1.80 1.45 -1.52
N ARG A 10 2.93 1.43 -2.21
CA ARG A 10 4.16 2.03 -1.69
C ARG A 10 3.85 3.46 -1.28
N ASN A 11 4.52 3.90 -0.21
CA ASN A 11 4.31 5.22 0.40
C ASN A 11 2.99 5.42 1.16
N THR A 12 2.26 4.35 1.49
CA THR A 12 1.08 4.36 2.41
C THR A 12 1.37 3.79 3.80
N ASN A 13 2.63 3.75 4.24
CA ASN A 13 3.03 3.29 5.59
C ASN A 13 2.72 1.83 5.95
N THR A 14 2.55 0.95 4.96
CA THR A 14 2.40 -0.50 5.17
C THR A 14 3.52 -1.12 6.03
N ASN A 15 4.76 -0.62 5.97
CA ASN A 15 5.85 -1.11 6.83
C ASN A 15 5.66 -0.76 8.31
N TYR A 16 5.12 0.43 8.61
CA TYR A 16 4.79 0.81 9.99
C TYR A 16 3.65 -0.07 10.51
N LEU A 17 2.60 -0.26 9.69
CA LEU A 17 1.48 -1.13 10.03
C LEU A 17 1.92 -2.57 10.33
N THR A 18 2.74 -3.17 9.46
CA THR A 18 3.32 -4.50 9.70
C THR A 18 4.04 -4.56 11.05
N LYS A 19 4.80 -3.53 11.43
CA LYS A 19 5.55 -3.49 12.69
C LYS A 19 4.64 -3.41 13.91
N ILE A 20 3.62 -2.55 13.90
CA ILE A 20 2.70 -2.46 15.03
C ILE A 20 1.84 -3.73 15.15
N ILE A 21 1.46 -4.38 14.05
CA ILE A 21 0.79 -5.69 14.09
C ILE A 21 1.73 -6.75 14.71
N GLU A 22 2.97 -6.85 14.23
CA GLU A 22 3.96 -7.81 14.73
C GLU A 22 4.22 -7.67 16.24
N LEU A 23 4.22 -6.43 16.75
CA LEU A 23 4.47 -6.15 18.17
C LEU A 23 3.29 -6.50 19.07
N ASN A 24 2.06 -6.41 18.57
CA ASN A 24 0.85 -6.47 19.40
C ASN A 24 0.01 -7.73 19.19
N LEU A 25 0.08 -8.39 18.03
CA LEU A 25 -0.80 -9.50 17.66
C LEU A 25 -0.01 -10.77 17.32
N ASN A 26 -0.51 -11.91 17.78
CA ASN A 26 -0.05 -13.24 17.37
C ASN A 26 -0.82 -13.68 16.14
N VAL A 27 -0.43 -13.14 14.98
CA VAL A 27 -1.04 -13.44 13.68
C VAL A 27 0.04 -13.64 12.63
N GLU A 28 -0.17 -14.63 11.76
CA GLU A 28 0.71 -14.86 10.63
C GLU A 28 0.35 -13.91 9.48
N GLN A 29 1.31 -13.09 9.05
CA GLN A 29 1.13 -12.20 7.90
C GLN A 29 1.62 -12.90 6.63
N LEU A 30 0.75 -13.02 5.62
CA LEU A 30 1.14 -13.56 4.32
C LEU A 30 2.23 -12.69 3.69
N GLU A 31 3.26 -13.34 3.12
CA GLU A 31 4.45 -12.66 2.60
C GLU A 31 4.10 -11.67 1.48
N GLY A 32 4.13 -10.38 1.80
CA GLY A 32 3.83 -9.32 0.85
C GLY A 32 5.03 -8.82 0.03
N THR A 33 6.23 -9.34 0.28
CA THR A 33 7.50 -8.89 -0.32
C THR A 33 8.44 -10.07 -0.51
N LEU A 34 9.40 -9.96 -1.43
CA LEU A 34 10.45 -10.97 -1.56
C LEU A 34 11.17 -11.24 -0.22
N PRO A 35 11.33 -12.51 0.19
CA PRO A 35 12.07 -12.87 1.38
C PRO A 35 13.51 -12.34 1.34
N LYS A 36 14.02 -11.83 2.47
CA LYS A 36 15.36 -11.22 2.58
C LYS A 36 16.48 -12.12 2.04
N ARG A 37 16.39 -13.44 2.27
CA ARG A 37 17.34 -14.43 1.76
C ARG A 37 17.37 -14.44 0.22
N LYS A 38 16.20 -14.42 -0.41
CA LYS A 38 16.05 -14.33 -1.87
C LYS A 38 16.48 -12.95 -2.39
N THR A 39 16.18 -11.86 -1.70
CA THR A 39 16.61 -10.51 -2.09
C THR A 39 18.12 -10.40 -2.31
N ARG A 40 18.94 -11.09 -1.50
CA ARG A 40 20.41 -11.08 -1.64
C ARG A 40 20.88 -11.75 -2.94
N LEU A 41 20.22 -12.82 -3.37
CA LEU A 41 20.54 -13.54 -4.61
C LEU A 41 20.32 -12.68 -5.87
N TYR A 42 19.51 -11.62 -5.76
CA TYR A 42 19.13 -10.77 -6.89
C TYR A 42 19.83 -9.40 -6.90
N LYS A 43 20.72 -9.12 -5.93
CA LYS A 43 21.41 -7.82 -5.84
C LYS A 43 22.30 -7.50 -7.04
N ASN A 44 22.83 -8.52 -7.72
CA ASN A 44 23.82 -8.36 -8.80
C ASN A 44 23.23 -8.57 -10.21
N LYS A 45 21.90 -8.64 -10.36
CA LYS A 45 21.26 -8.82 -11.69
C LYS A 45 20.95 -7.46 -12.32
N ASN A 46 21.00 -7.40 -13.66
CA ASN A 46 20.40 -6.31 -14.44
C ASN A 46 18.94 -6.12 -14.01
N TRP A 47 18.47 -4.89 -13.91
CA TRP A 47 17.16 -4.55 -13.38
C TRP A 47 16.00 -5.19 -14.15
N LEU A 48 16.04 -5.28 -15.48
CA LEU A 48 14.98 -5.96 -16.25
C LEU A 48 14.86 -7.43 -15.83
N LYS A 49 16.01 -8.09 -15.71
CA LYS A 49 16.11 -9.48 -15.23
C LYS A 49 15.71 -9.59 -13.75
N LYS A 50 15.91 -8.53 -12.97
CA LYS A 50 15.47 -8.47 -11.58
C LYS A 50 13.95 -8.43 -11.53
N GLU A 51 13.31 -7.46 -12.18
CA GLU A 51 11.85 -7.27 -12.20
C GLU A 51 11.13 -8.54 -12.67
N ALA A 52 11.56 -9.15 -13.77
CA ALA A 52 10.99 -10.40 -14.28
C ALA A 52 11.07 -11.56 -13.27
N VAL A 53 12.17 -11.68 -12.52
CA VAL A 53 12.32 -12.71 -11.49
C VAL A 53 11.46 -12.43 -10.26
N ILE A 54 11.23 -11.15 -9.92
CA ILE A 54 10.30 -10.79 -8.85
C ILE A 54 8.88 -11.15 -9.27
N ASP A 55 8.50 -10.82 -10.51
CA ASP A 55 7.20 -11.15 -11.09
C ASP A 55 6.96 -12.66 -11.06
N GLU A 56 7.88 -13.44 -11.62
CA GLU A 56 7.81 -14.91 -11.62
C GLU A 56 7.67 -15.49 -10.19
N TYR A 57 8.37 -14.93 -9.20
CA TYR A 57 8.21 -15.36 -7.82
C TYR A 57 6.78 -15.16 -7.30
N PHE A 58 6.18 -13.99 -7.55
CA PHE A 58 4.81 -13.72 -7.10
C PHE A 58 3.77 -14.54 -7.87
N ASP A 59 4.00 -14.78 -9.16
CA ASP A 59 3.11 -15.59 -9.99
C ASP A 59 3.10 -17.05 -9.51
N ILE A 60 4.29 -17.66 -9.34
CA ILE A 60 4.41 -19.06 -8.88
C ILE A 60 3.87 -19.25 -7.45
N ASN A 61 4.06 -18.25 -6.58
CA ASN A 61 3.71 -18.37 -5.16
C ASN A 61 2.36 -17.73 -4.81
N PHE A 62 1.53 -17.41 -5.79
CA PHE A 62 0.28 -16.70 -5.54
C PHE A 62 -0.63 -17.47 -4.57
N ASN A 63 -0.79 -18.79 -4.74
CA ASN A 63 -1.58 -19.65 -3.82
C ASN A 63 -0.98 -19.73 -2.39
N LYS A 64 0.18 -19.11 -2.12
CA LYS A 64 0.81 -19.08 -0.79
C LYS A 64 0.85 -17.70 -0.17
N ASN A 65 0.83 -16.65 -1.01
CA ASN A 65 1.07 -15.29 -0.53
C ASN A 65 0.03 -14.27 -1.01
N LEU A 66 -0.85 -14.64 -1.94
CA LEU A 66 -1.83 -13.75 -2.57
C LEU A 66 -1.19 -12.52 -3.24
N GLY A 67 -0.03 -12.73 -3.85
CA GLY A 67 0.67 -11.73 -4.64
C GLY A 67 1.38 -10.64 -3.82
N TRP A 68 1.82 -9.61 -4.53
CA TRP A 68 2.60 -8.52 -3.95
C TRP A 68 1.73 -7.59 -3.10
N LYS A 69 2.20 -7.14 -1.92
CA LYS A 69 1.38 -6.26 -1.05
C LYS A 69 1.04 -4.90 -1.67
N HIS A 70 1.77 -4.49 -2.69
CA HIS A 70 1.54 -3.23 -3.39
C HIS A 70 0.74 -3.41 -4.69
N SER A 71 0.18 -4.60 -4.95
CA SER A 71 -0.61 -4.86 -6.14
C SER A 71 -2.04 -4.33 -6.03
N LYS A 72 -2.72 -4.30 -7.17
CA LYS A 72 -4.18 -4.37 -7.24
C LYS A 72 -4.63 -5.72 -6.63
N VAL A 73 -5.69 -5.70 -5.84
CA VAL A 73 -6.32 -6.93 -5.32
C VAL A 73 -7.13 -7.56 -6.44
N LEU A 74 -7.01 -8.89 -6.60
CA LEU A 74 -7.79 -9.62 -7.59
C LEU A 74 -9.27 -9.62 -7.23
N ASP A 75 -10.12 -9.85 -8.22
CA ASP A 75 -11.56 -9.95 -7.98
C ASP A 75 -11.90 -11.19 -7.15
N ARG A 76 -13.07 -11.15 -6.50
CA ARG A 76 -13.48 -12.15 -5.51
C ARG A 76 -13.47 -13.56 -6.09
N GLU A 77 -14.02 -13.73 -7.29
CA GLU A 77 -14.13 -15.01 -7.99
C GLU A 77 -12.73 -15.60 -8.24
N CYS A 78 -11.76 -14.74 -8.53
CA CYS A 78 -10.37 -15.15 -8.71
C CYS A 78 -9.69 -15.47 -7.37
N LEU A 79 -9.94 -14.70 -6.31
CA LEU A 79 -9.39 -15.03 -4.98
C LEU A 79 -9.92 -16.37 -4.45
N LEU A 80 -11.22 -16.64 -4.65
CA LEU A 80 -11.86 -17.88 -4.22
C LEU A 80 -11.43 -19.12 -5.01
N SER A 81 -10.67 -18.99 -6.10
CA SER A 81 -10.09 -20.15 -6.78
C SER A 81 -8.80 -20.66 -6.15
N TYR A 82 -8.28 -19.98 -5.13
CA TYR A 82 -7.05 -20.35 -4.44
C TYR A 82 -7.32 -21.04 -3.10
N ASP A 83 -6.76 -22.25 -2.91
CA ASP A 83 -6.94 -23.07 -1.71
C ASP A 83 -6.61 -22.30 -0.42
N ILE A 84 -5.58 -21.46 -0.43
CA ILE A 84 -5.23 -20.66 0.75
C ILE A 84 -6.39 -19.81 1.26
N VAL A 85 -7.23 -19.30 0.36
CA VAL A 85 -8.41 -18.47 0.70
C VAL A 85 -9.54 -19.33 1.25
N ASN A 86 -9.75 -20.54 0.71
CA ASN A 86 -10.86 -21.41 1.09
C ASN A 86 -10.57 -22.22 2.36
N ASP A 87 -9.32 -22.61 2.57
CA ASP A 87 -8.93 -23.52 3.66
C ASP A 87 -8.57 -22.76 4.95
N ASN A 88 -8.59 -21.43 4.93
CA ASN A 88 -8.09 -20.62 6.04
C ASN A 88 -8.96 -19.41 6.37
N GLU A 89 -8.86 -19.00 7.63
CA GLU A 89 -9.37 -17.72 8.08
C GLU A 89 -8.46 -16.60 7.56
N ILE A 90 -8.84 -15.91 6.48
CA ILE A 90 -8.09 -14.74 5.98
C ILE A 90 -8.81 -13.43 6.30
N LEU A 91 -8.06 -12.48 6.87
CA LEU A 91 -8.44 -11.07 6.95
C LEU A 91 -7.59 -10.26 5.96
N PHE A 92 -8.27 -9.59 5.03
CA PHE A 92 -7.65 -8.64 4.11
C PHE A 92 -7.63 -7.25 4.73
N VAL A 93 -6.44 -6.70 4.93
CA VAL A 93 -6.26 -5.33 5.42
C VAL A 93 -5.71 -4.49 4.29
N THR A 94 -6.37 -3.41 3.93
CA THR A 94 -5.90 -2.49 2.90
C THR A 94 -5.54 -1.14 3.51
N VAL A 95 -4.49 -0.49 2.99
CA VAL A 95 -4.10 0.84 3.44
C VAL A 95 -4.08 1.82 2.29
N THR A 96 -4.97 2.81 2.38
CA THR A 96 -5.07 3.93 1.48
C THR A 96 -4.43 5.17 2.11
N LYS A 97 -4.02 6.13 1.30
CA LYS A 97 -3.49 7.42 1.73
C LYS A 97 -4.14 8.50 0.88
N ASN A 98 -4.34 9.69 1.46
CA ASN A 98 -4.82 10.85 0.72
C ASN A 98 -4.03 10.98 -0.60
N PRO A 99 -4.70 11.06 -1.77
CA PRO A 99 -4.03 10.95 -3.07
C PRO A 99 -3.02 12.05 -3.31
N TYR A 100 -3.30 13.29 -2.90
CA TYR A 100 -2.37 14.41 -3.08
C TYR A 100 -1.07 14.17 -2.29
N SER A 101 -1.21 13.82 -1.01
CA SER A 101 -0.04 13.54 -0.15
C SER A 101 0.70 12.26 -0.57
N TRP A 102 -0.01 11.27 -1.13
CA TRP A 102 0.56 10.07 -1.71
C TRP A 102 1.36 10.37 -2.98
N LEU A 103 0.83 11.16 -3.91
CA LEU A 103 1.50 11.57 -5.15
C LEU A 103 2.77 12.37 -4.85
N LEU A 104 2.76 13.28 -3.87
CA LEU A 104 3.97 13.97 -3.41
C LEU A 104 5.02 12.99 -2.86
N SER A 105 4.57 11.97 -2.13
CA SER A 105 5.46 10.94 -1.60
C SER A 105 6.04 10.06 -2.70
N LEU A 106 5.23 9.76 -3.73
CA LEU A 106 5.61 9.00 -4.91
C LEU A 106 6.59 9.80 -5.77
N TYR A 107 6.37 11.08 -5.99
CA TYR A 107 7.28 11.96 -6.72
C TYR A 107 8.68 12.01 -6.08
N ARG A 108 8.73 12.03 -4.75
CA ARG A 108 10.00 11.98 -4.00
C ARG A 108 10.68 10.61 -4.10
N ASN A 109 9.91 9.53 -4.13
CA ASN A 109 10.41 8.15 -4.14
C ASN A 109 9.69 7.29 -5.19
N PRO A 110 9.89 7.58 -6.49
CA PRO A 110 9.27 6.81 -7.56
C PRO A 110 9.90 5.41 -7.60
N TYR A 111 9.08 4.41 -7.90
CA TYR A 111 9.50 3.03 -7.99
C TYR A 111 9.13 2.46 -9.35
N HIS A 112 9.88 1.47 -9.82
CA HIS A 112 9.72 0.85 -11.15
C HIS A 112 9.80 1.83 -12.35
N GLN A 113 10.13 3.09 -12.09
CA GLN A 113 10.33 4.10 -13.11
C GLN A 113 11.82 4.30 -13.37
N TYR A 114 12.20 4.17 -14.64
CA TYR A 114 13.53 4.48 -15.15
C TYR A 114 13.42 5.65 -16.10
N TYR A 115 13.52 6.84 -15.54
CA TYR A 115 13.46 8.05 -16.33
C TYR A 115 14.77 8.24 -17.10
N LYS A 116 14.71 8.34 -18.43
CA LYS A 116 15.84 8.89 -19.20
C LYS A 116 16.09 10.34 -18.76
N ASN A 117 15.01 11.11 -18.61
CA ASN A 117 15.00 12.45 -18.04
C ASN A 117 14.03 12.46 -16.86
N LYS A 118 14.54 12.53 -15.63
CA LYS A 118 13.69 12.58 -14.43
C LYS A 118 12.80 13.83 -14.50
N PRO A 119 11.49 13.72 -14.23
CA PRO A 119 10.61 14.88 -14.23
C PRO A 119 11.16 15.99 -13.33
N ARG A 120 11.29 17.19 -13.90
CA ARG A 120 11.89 18.37 -13.27
C ARG A 120 10.93 19.06 -12.31
N SER A 121 9.63 18.81 -12.47
CA SER A 121 8.59 19.35 -11.61
C SER A 121 7.59 18.27 -11.20
N PHE A 122 6.79 18.58 -10.16
CA PHE A 122 5.70 17.71 -9.74
C PHE A 122 4.61 17.60 -10.82
N TYR A 123 4.27 18.69 -11.50
CA TYR A 123 3.31 18.65 -12.60
C TYR A 123 3.78 17.77 -13.76
N GLU A 124 5.03 17.92 -14.19
CA GLU A 124 5.61 17.07 -15.23
C GLU A 124 5.56 15.59 -14.83
N PHE A 125 5.82 15.28 -13.55
CA PHE A 125 5.69 13.92 -13.02
C PHE A 125 4.25 13.40 -13.11
N LEU A 126 3.25 14.21 -12.77
CA LEU A 126 1.83 13.84 -12.84
C LEU A 126 1.38 13.57 -14.27
N THR A 127 1.92 14.30 -15.24
CA THR A 127 1.62 14.14 -16.67
C THR A 127 2.51 13.11 -17.37
N THR A 128 3.48 12.52 -16.66
CA THR A 128 4.34 11.48 -17.21
C THR A 128 3.66 10.13 -17.07
N GLU A 129 3.66 9.37 -18.16
CA GLU A 129 3.18 8.00 -18.21
C GLU A 129 3.83 7.13 -17.11
N TRP A 130 3.02 6.38 -16.38
CA TRP A 130 3.47 5.48 -15.32
C TRP A 130 3.64 4.06 -15.84
N LYS A 131 4.88 3.56 -15.91
CA LYS A 131 5.14 2.16 -16.30
C LYS A 131 4.79 1.20 -15.18
N THR A 132 4.16 0.09 -15.52
CA THR A 132 3.74 -0.93 -14.57
C THR A 132 4.59 -2.19 -14.71
N VAL A 133 4.51 -3.07 -13.73
CA VAL A 133 5.11 -4.43 -13.74
C VAL A 133 4.03 -5.49 -13.52
N SER A 134 4.27 -6.73 -13.95
CA SER A 134 3.23 -7.78 -13.99
C SER A 134 2.54 -7.97 -12.64
N ARG A 135 3.34 -8.11 -11.56
CA ARG A 135 2.84 -8.32 -10.19
C ARG A 135 2.02 -7.16 -9.61
N GLU A 136 1.87 -6.05 -10.31
CA GLU A 136 0.92 -5.00 -9.91
C GLU A 136 -0.53 -5.39 -10.22
N ASN A 137 -0.77 -6.41 -11.05
CA ASN A 137 -2.10 -6.90 -11.44
C ASN A 137 -2.99 -5.83 -12.11
N VAL A 138 -2.38 -4.84 -12.77
CA VAL A 138 -3.09 -3.75 -13.46
C VAL A 138 -3.49 -4.12 -14.90
N ASN A 139 -2.96 -5.22 -15.44
CA ASN A 139 -3.25 -5.73 -16.80
C ASN A 139 -3.03 -4.73 -17.94
N CYS A 140 -2.14 -3.75 -17.71
CA CYS A 140 -1.64 -2.84 -18.73
C CYS A 140 -0.15 -2.65 -18.49
N SER A 141 0.65 -2.38 -19.52
CA SER A 141 2.09 -2.09 -19.43
C SER A 141 2.41 -0.67 -18.98
N SER A 142 1.40 0.21 -19.04
CA SER A 142 1.53 1.59 -18.59
C SER A 142 0.19 2.28 -18.37
N LEU A 143 0.23 3.36 -17.60
CA LEU A 143 -0.91 4.23 -17.31
C LEU A 143 -0.59 5.65 -17.75
N VAL A 144 -1.62 6.42 -18.10
CA VAL A 144 -1.45 7.81 -18.56
C VAL A 144 -0.86 8.68 -17.45
N SER A 145 -1.27 8.44 -16.21
CA SER A 145 -0.82 9.19 -15.04
C SER A 145 -0.62 8.31 -13.81
N PRO A 146 0.29 8.64 -12.87
CA PRO A 146 0.30 8.05 -11.53
C PRO A 146 -1.02 8.26 -10.76
N VAL A 147 -1.87 9.23 -11.13
CA VAL A 147 -3.21 9.39 -10.54
C VAL A 147 -4.08 8.16 -10.85
N ASP A 148 -3.97 7.62 -12.06
CA ASP A 148 -4.74 6.45 -12.49
C ASP A 148 -4.34 5.21 -11.69
N LEU A 149 -3.06 5.11 -11.32
CA LEU A 149 -2.56 4.03 -10.47
C LEU A 149 -3.24 4.04 -9.09
N TRP A 150 -3.39 5.23 -8.50
CA TRP A 150 -4.10 5.40 -7.24
C TRP A 150 -5.56 4.97 -7.39
N ASN A 151 -6.26 5.44 -8.42
CA ASN A 151 -7.66 5.07 -8.66
C ASN A 151 -7.82 3.55 -8.80
N ILE A 152 -7.05 2.92 -9.68
CA ILE A 152 -7.17 1.48 -9.99
C ILE A 152 -6.93 0.62 -8.74
N LYS A 153 -5.89 0.93 -7.97
CA LYS A 153 -5.55 0.12 -6.79
C LYS A 153 -6.53 0.35 -5.65
N ASN A 154 -6.87 1.59 -5.33
CA ASN A 154 -7.79 1.87 -4.23
C ASN A 154 -9.22 1.42 -4.54
N ARG A 155 -9.64 1.43 -5.82
CA ARG A 155 -10.88 0.78 -6.24
C ARG A 155 -10.89 -0.71 -5.96
N SER A 156 -9.76 -1.39 -6.18
CA SER A 156 -9.64 -2.82 -5.86
C SER A 156 -9.65 -3.14 -4.36
N TYR A 157 -9.39 -2.15 -3.51
CA TYR A 157 -9.32 -2.33 -2.06
C TYR A 157 -10.69 -2.31 -1.39
N ILE A 158 -11.67 -1.66 -2.00
CA ILE A 158 -13.04 -1.62 -1.48
C ILE A 158 -13.59 -3.04 -1.35
N ASN A 159 -14.26 -3.31 -0.23
CA ASN A 159 -14.80 -4.63 0.11
C ASN A 159 -15.60 -5.22 -1.06
N LYS A 160 -15.21 -6.43 -1.48
CA LYS A 160 -15.81 -7.16 -2.61
C LYS A 160 -16.97 -8.08 -2.23
N GLY A 161 -17.56 -7.91 -1.05
CA GLY A 161 -18.70 -8.69 -0.57
C GLY A 161 -18.33 -10.14 -0.20
N GLY A 162 -18.77 -10.60 0.97
CA GLY A 162 -18.54 -11.99 1.41
C GLY A 162 -17.09 -12.35 1.77
N MET A 163 -16.12 -11.44 1.60
CA MET A 163 -14.76 -11.57 2.14
C MET A 163 -14.56 -10.56 3.28
N ARG A 164 -13.71 -10.90 4.25
CA ARG A 164 -13.41 -10.02 5.37
C ARG A 164 -12.34 -9.01 4.98
N PHE A 165 -12.77 -7.77 4.80
CA PHE A 165 -11.91 -6.63 4.48
C PHE A 165 -11.98 -5.59 5.61
N ILE A 166 -10.82 -5.06 5.98
CA ILE A 166 -10.69 -3.83 6.76
C ILE A 166 -9.95 -2.82 5.90
N ASN A 167 -10.65 -1.72 5.57
CA ASN A 167 -10.09 -0.62 4.82
C ASN A 167 -9.58 0.45 5.80
N LEU A 168 -8.27 0.67 5.82
CA LEU A 168 -7.62 1.66 6.67
C LEU A 168 -7.13 2.83 5.82
N ILE A 169 -7.08 4.00 6.43
CA ILE A 169 -6.38 5.17 5.88
C ILE A 169 -5.10 5.46 6.66
N THR A 170 -4.17 6.12 6.00
CA THR A 170 -2.84 6.42 6.54
C THR A 170 -2.91 7.37 7.73
N GLU A 171 -3.83 8.31 7.66
CA GLU A 171 -4.06 9.37 8.61
C GLU A 171 -4.54 8.78 9.94
N ASP A 172 -5.39 7.74 9.93
CA ASP A 172 -5.84 7.05 11.15
C ASP A 172 -4.72 6.29 11.86
N MET A 173 -3.74 5.74 11.11
CA MET A 173 -2.57 5.13 11.73
C MET A 173 -1.74 6.14 12.54
N PHE A 174 -1.74 7.41 12.14
CA PHE A 174 -1.11 8.47 12.91
C PHE A 174 -2.01 8.99 14.02
N ARG A 175 -3.32 9.04 13.81
CA ARG A 175 -4.29 9.51 14.81
C ARG A 175 -4.35 8.55 16.00
N SER A 176 -4.62 7.27 15.75
CA SER A 176 -4.79 6.26 16.79
C SER A 176 -4.29 4.88 16.34
N PRO A 177 -2.97 4.62 16.39
CA PRO A 177 -2.41 3.33 15.97
C PRO A 177 -2.89 2.17 16.85
N LYS A 178 -3.25 2.43 18.12
CA LYS A 178 -3.87 1.44 18.99
C LYS A 178 -5.23 0.98 18.45
N LEU A 179 -6.08 1.94 18.05
CA LEU A 179 -7.40 1.62 17.49
C LEU A 179 -7.26 0.78 16.22
N ILE A 180 -6.27 1.05 15.38
CA ILE A 180 -5.98 0.23 14.19
C ILE A 180 -5.70 -1.24 14.56
N VAL A 181 -4.83 -1.46 15.56
CA VAL A 181 -4.51 -2.81 16.04
C VAL A 181 -5.73 -3.50 16.65
N ASP A 182 -6.52 -2.78 17.44
CA ASP A 182 -7.73 -3.31 18.05
C ASP A 182 -8.79 -3.67 16.98
N THR A 183 -8.96 -2.83 15.95
CA THR A 183 -9.86 -3.11 14.82
C THR A 183 -9.43 -4.35 14.04
N ILE A 184 -8.13 -4.54 13.79
CA ILE A 184 -7.60 -5.75 13.15
C ILE A 184 -7.84 -6.97 14.05
N PHE A 185 -7.59 -6.85 15.35
CA PHE A 185 -7.83 -7.91 16.33
C PHE A 185 -9.29 -8.36 16.34
N SER A 186 -10.22 -7.42 16.42
CA SER A 186 -11.66 -7.70 16.40
C SER A 186 -12.16 -8.29 15.07
N GLY A 187 -11.41 -8.14 13.98
CA GLY A 187 -11.74 -8.69 12.67
C GLY A 187 -11.42 -10.18 12.49
N MET A 188 -10.79 -10.81 13.47
CA MET A 188 -10.33 -12.21 13.41
C MET A 188 -10.72 -12.97 14.68
N SER A 189 -11.17 -14.21 14.53
CA SER A 189 -11.64 -15.03 15.66
C SER A 189 -10.54 -15.87 16.31
N SER A 190 -9.50 -16.23 15.56
CA SER A 190 -8.52 -17.25 16.00
C SER A 190 -7.15 -16.68 16.32
N ILE A 191 -7.04 -15.39 16.66
CA ILE A 191 -5.78 -14.73 17.00
C ILE A 191 -5.80 -14.19 18.43
N GLU A 192 -4.61 -14.00 19.00
CA GLU A 192 -4.41 -13.51 20.37
C GLU A 192 -3.60 -12.21 20.38
N LYS A 193 -3.78 -11.39 21.42
CA LYS A 193 -2.86 -10.27 21.68
C LYS A 193 -1.57 -10.79 22.32
N LYS A 194 -0.42 -10.26 21.88
CA LYS A 194 0.88 -10.53 22.50
C LYS A 194 1.08 -9.78 23.81
N THR A 195 0.40 -8.65 23.95
CA THR A 195 0.54 -7.73 25.07
C THR A 195 -0.85 -7.21 25.48
N PHE A 196 -1.01 -6.88 26.75
CA PHE A 196 -2.22 -6.19 27.22
C PHE A 196 -2.22 -4.71 26.78
N ASP A 197 -1.06 -4.06 26.96
CA ASP A 197 -0.85 -2.68 26.58
C ASP A 197 -0.37 -2.55 25.14
N PHE A 198 -0.81 -1.50 24.45
CA PHE A 198 -0.37 -1.22 23.09
C PHE A 198 1.12 -0.83 23.06
N VAL A 199 1.89 -1.52 22.22
CA VAL A 199 3.30 -1.25 21.96
C VAL A 199 3.45 -0.55 20.60
N ASN A 200 3.90 0.70 20.61
CA ASN A 200 4.14 1.46 19.38
C ASN A 200 5.54 1.20 18.77
N PHE A 201 5.70 1.53 17.50
CA PHE A 201 6.98 1.55 16.81
C PHE A 201 7.40 2.99 16.44
N ASN A 202 8.19 3.63 17.31
CA ASN A 202 8.53 5.06 17.16
C ASN A 202 9.72 5.33 16.23
N LYS A 203 10.44 4.30 15.77
CA LYS A 203 11.61 4.48 14.89
C LYS A 203 11.14 4.78 13.47
N SER A 204 11.59 5.90 12.90
CA SER A 204 11.34 6.18 11.49
C SER A 204 11.94 5.10 10.60
N THR A 205 11.13 4.63 9.66
CA THR A 205 11.51 3.58 8.71
C THR A 205 12.21 4.13 7.47
N LYS A 206 12.28 5.47 7.31
CA LYS A 206 12.75 6.13 6.08
C LYS A 206 13.83 7.18 6.28
N ASP A 207 13.81 7.94 7.37
CA ASP A 207 14.72 9.07 7.60
C ASP A 207 15.08 9.13 9.10
N LYS A 208 16.37 9.14 9.42
CA LYS A 208 16.87 9.15 10.80
C LYS A 208 16.58 10.47 11.53
N ASN A 209 16.33 11.55 10.79
CA ASN A 209 16.12 12.89 11.33
C ASN A 209 14.63 13.26 11.47
N LYS A 210 13.72 12.34 11.13
CA LYS A 210 12.28 12.51 11.29
C LYS A 210 11.78 11.44 12.23
N ASP A 211 10.95 11.81 13.20
CA ASP A 211 10.34 10.91 14.16
C ASP A 211 8.83 10.74 13.88
N GLY A 212 8.14 10.02 14.77
CA GLY A 212 6.70 9.82 14.69
C GLY A 212 5.92 11.14 14.72
N ASP A 213 6.39 12.13 15.49
CA ASP A 213 5.71 13.41 15.68
C ASP A 213 5.81 14.28 14.44
N PHE A 214 6.96 14.27 13.75
CA PHE A 214 7.09 14.89 12.44
C PHE A 214 6.03 14.36 11.46
N TYR A 215 5.88 13.03 11.36
CA TYR A 215 4.92 12.44 10.42
C TYR A 215 3.48 12.67 10.85
N ARG A 216 3.17 12.60 12.15
CA ARG A 216 1.84 12.96 12.68
C ARG A 216 1.48 14.36 12.24
N LYS A 217 2.34 15.34 12.53
CA LYS A 217 2.11 16.74 12.15
C LYS A 217 1.98 16.90 10.63
N TYR A 218 2.88 16.26 9.89
CA TYR A 218 2.91 16.36 8.44
C TYR A 218 1.61 15.89 7.79
N TYR A 219 1.01 14.79 8.25
CA TYR A 219 -0.21 14.24 7.68
C TYR A 219 -1.50 14.77 8.32
N LEU A 220 -1.55 14.90 9.65
CA LEU A 220 -2.75 15.33 10.38
C LEU A 220 -3.00 16.83 10.28
N ASP A 221 -1.96 17.66 10.27
CA ASP A 221 -2.08 19.11 10.07
C ASP A 221 -1.94 19.49 8.59
N GLU A 222 -1.93 18.49 7.70
CA GLU A 222 -1.88 18.64 6.25
C GLU A 222 -0.77 19.57 5.71
N ILE A 223 0.38 19.62 6.39
CA ILE A 223 1.53 20.46 6.00
C ILE A 223 1.96 20.19 4.56
N TRP A 224 1.72 18.99 4.04
CA TRP A 224 1.98 18.62 2.65
C TRP A 224 1.26 19.49 1.61
N LYS A 225 0.15 20.16 1.96
CA LYS A 225 -0.59 21.04 1.05
C LYS A 225 0.28 22.17 0.50
N LYS A 226 1.27 22.65 1.28
CA LYS A 226 2.20 23.70 0.86
C LYS A 226 3.10 23.30 -0.31
N ASP A 227 3.25 22.01 -0.57
CA ASP A 227 4.09 21.48 -1.64
C ASP A 227 3.28 21.31 -2.95
N LEU A 228 2.01 21.68 -2.96
CA LEU A 228 1.12 21.64 -4.13
C LEU A 228 0.99 23.03 -4.75
N ASN A 229 0.88 23.07 -6.07
CA ASN A 229 0.51 24.27 -6.82
C ASN A 229 -0.85 24.06 -7.50
N LYS A 230 -1.51 25.17 -7.86
CA LYS A 230 -2.84 25.18 -8.48
C LYS A 230 -2.94 24.27 -9.70
N GLN A 231 -1.95 24.33 -10.60
CA GLN A 231 -1.92 23.54 -11.83
C GLN A 231 -1.91 22.03 -11.55
N SER A 232 -1.16 21.61 -10.53
CA SER A 232 -1.07 20.20 -10.12
C SER A 232 -2.35 19.73 -9.45
N ILE A 233 -2.99 20.58 -8.64
CA ILE A 233 -4.29 20.30 -8.02
C ILE A 233 -5.36 20.11 -9.10
N GLU A 234 -5.48 21.06 -10.04
CA GLU A 234 -6.43 20.98 -11.16
C GLU A 234 -6.25 19.70 -11.98
N TYR A 235 -5.01 19.33 -12.29
CA TYR A 235 -4.72 18.10 -13.03
C TYR A 235 -5.11 16.85 -12.24
N ILE A 236 -4.76 16.80 -10.95
CA ILE A 236 -5.13 15.68 -10.07
C ILE A 236 -6.66 15.54 -10.03
N ASN A 237 -7.37 16.64 -9.76
CA ASN A 237 -8.84 16.65 -9.67
C ASN A 237 -9.50 16.20 -10.97
N SER A 238 -8.94 16.59 -12.11
CA SER A 238 -9.48 16.20 -13.43
C SER A 238 -9.45 14.69 -13.69
N ARG A 239 -8.67 13.93 -12.90
CA ARG A 239 -8.48 12.48 -13.06
C ARG A 239 -8.90 11.67 -11.83
N LEU A 240 -9.05 12.30 -10.67
CA LEU A 240 -9.38 11.60 -9.44
C LEU A 240 -10.76 10.97 -9.51
N ASP A 241 -10.86 9.79 -8.93
CA ASP A 241 -12.14 9.14 -8.76
C ASP A 241 -12.84 9.66 -7.50
N TYR A 242 -13.85 10.51 -7.68
CA TYR A 242 -14.56 11.15 -6.58
C TYR A 242 -15.32 10.18 -5.69
N GLY A 243 -15.78 9.04 -6.23
CA GLY A 243 -16.41 8.00 -5.42
C GLY A 243 -15.42 7.32 -4.47
N LEU A 244 -14.13 7.23 -4.85
CA LEU A 244 -13.09 6.79 -3.91
C LEU A 244 -12.78 7.83 -2.86
N MET A 245 -12.75 9.10 -3.24
CA MET A 245 -12.52 10.20 -2.30
C MET A 245 -13.58 10.21 -1.20
N GLU A 246 -14.85 10.13 -1.59
CA GLU A 246 -15.98 10.01 -0.66
C GLU A 246 -15.88 8.75 0.21
N TYR A 247 -15.63 7.58 -0.40
CA TYR A 247 -15.52 6.31 0.34
C TYR A 247 -14.45 6.33 1.43
N PHE A 248 -13.31 6.96 1.16
CA PHE A 248 -12.21 7.06 2.12
C PHE A 248 -12.26 8.33 2.99
N GLY A 249 -13.29 9.17 2.83
CA GLY A 249 -13.47 10.40 3.61
C GLY A 249 -12.41 11.47 3.33
N TYR A 250 -11.97 11.60 2.08
CA TYR A 250 -11.06 12.65 1.65
C TYR A 250 -11.78 13.76 0.88
N ASP A 251 -11.39 15.01 1.16
CA ASP A 251 -11.85 16.17 0.42
C ASP A 251 -11.06 16.39 -0.88
N ILE A 252 -11.74 16.94 -1.88
CA ILE A 252 -11.11 17.51 -3.08
C ILE A 252 -10.55 18.89 -2.72
N LEU A 253 -9.33 19.19 -3.19
CA LEU A 253 -8.66 20.48 -2.99
C LEU A 253 -8.92 21.49 -4.09
#